data_AF-A0A517QMN1-F1
#
_entry.id   AF-A0A517QMN1-F1
#
_cell.length_a   1.000
_cell.length_b   1.000
_cell.length_c   1.000
_cell.angle_alpha   90.00
_cell.angle_beta   90.00
_cell.angle_gamma   90.00
#
_symmetry.space_group_name_H-M   'P 1'
#
loop_
_entity.id
_entity.type
_entity.pdbx_description
1 polymer ?
#
loop_
_entity_poly.entity_id
_entity_poly.type
_entity_poly.pdbx_seq_one_letter_code
_entity_poly.pdbx_strand_id
1 'polypeptide(L)'
;MPTLIVSDSTKDWELEIPEVEKVEAWRYLTDPEFANRRNVRLYNLCRSMKYQSTGYYVSLLAEARGHKPLPGVIALQDLKSPAMLRFVGDELDELIQKSLEPLLSDQFELSVYFGCNMAKRYERLARHLFNMVPVPLLRFRFVKNKTWQIRSVKALGTNDLTEGHHEFVTEAALKHFTKSFRSRPKTKRLRFDLAILHDPNEGANSPSNEGALKKFVKAAESVGLSADLITKDDSGSLLEYDGLFIRQTTAVNHFTYRLARRAASEGLVVIDDPVSIARCTNKVYLAELMTYHKIPTPQTLVVHRDNMHEIGPTLGFPCVLKKPDSAFSQGVVKVKNQKELEERLAEFLTESELIVAQQFLPTTFDWRIGVLDQRAIFACQYYMAPGHWQIIQQEKDGRGRYGKSKTIPVELAPRKAVQMAIKAANLIGDGLYGVDVKESDGKFTLIEVNDNPNIDSGCEDEILRDELYRKIMESFLKRIEQKKSAIH
;
A
#
# COMPACT_ATOMS: atom_id res chain seq x y z
N MET A 1 8.55 11.36 -17.90
CA MET A 1 8.66 12.64 -17.16
C MET A 1 10.00 13.28 -17.49
N PRO A 2 10.13 14.60 -17.79
CA PRO A 2 11.45 15.24 -17.85
C PRO A 2 12.15 15.12 -16.50
N THR A 3 13.41 14.70 -16.52
CA THR A 3 14.20 14.48 -15.32
C THR A 3 15.31 15.52 -15.25
N LEU A 4 15.41 16.22 -14.12
CA LEU A 4 16.46 17.18 -13.83
C LEU A 4 17.37 16.64 -12.73
N ILE A 5 18.68 16.79 -12.91
CA ILE A 5 19.62 16.78 -11.80
C ILE A 5 19.98 18.23 -11.49
N VAL A 6 19.72 18.66 -10.25
CA VAL A 6 20.04 20.00 -9.80
C VAL A 6 21.17 19.94 -8.77
N SER A 7 22.28 20.61 -9.08
CA SER A 7 23.47 20.70 -8.23
C SER A 7 24.04 22.12 -8.25
N ASP A 8 24.91 22.47 -7.29
CA ASP A 8 25.55 23.79 -7.26
C ASP A 8 26.44 24.06 -8.48
N SER A 9 26.98 23.00 -9.10
CA SER A 9 27.77 23.04 -10.32
C SER A 9 27.47 21.81 -11.16
N THR A 10 27.29 22.00 -12.48
CA THR A 10 27.08 20.89 -13.43
C THR A 10 28.30 19.98 -13.58
N LYS A 11 29.49 20.46 -13.20
CA LYS A 11 30.74 19.67 -13.20
C LYS A 11 30.82 18.67 -12.05
N ASP A 12 29.99 18.83 -11.01
CA ASP A 12 29.97 17.91 -9.86
C ASP A 12 29.47 16.50 -10.25
N TRP A 13 28.87 16.37 -11.45
CA TRP A 13 28.37 15.12 -12.03
C TRP A 13 28.84 14.99 -13.48
N GLU A 14 30.03 14.42 -13.68
CA GLU A 14 30.70 14.36 -14.99
C GLU A 14 29.98 13.45 -16.00
N LEU A 15 29.29 12.39 -15.55
CA LEU A 15 28.65 11.46 -16.48
C LEU A 15 27.39 12.02 -17.14
N GLU A 16 27.23 11.68 -18.41
CA GLU A 16 26.02 11.91 -19.18
C GLU A 16 25.04 10.77 -18.94
N ILE A 17 23.92 11.07 -18.30
CA ILE A 17 22.81 10.13 -18.15
C ILE A 17 21.84 10.43 -19.30
N PRO A 18 21.54 9.45 -20.17
CA PRO A 18 20.57 9.65 -21.24
C PRO A 18 19.25 10.18 -20.69
N GLU A 19 18.69 11.19 -21.37
CA GLU A 19 17.36 11.77 -21.06
C GLU A 19 17.26 12.50 -19.70
N VAL A 20 18.39 12.86 -19.08
CA VAL A 20 18.45 13.66 -17.85
C VAL A 20 19.17 14.98 -18.10
N GLU A 21 18.49 16.09 -17.81
CA GLU A 21 19.07 17.44 -17.95
C GLU A 21 19.78 17.84 -16.65
N LYS A 22 21.05 18.25 -16.77
CA LYS A 22 21.85 18.78 -15.65
C LYS A 22 21.65 20.29 -15.57
N VAL A 23 21.20 20.79 -14.41
CA VAL A 23 20.87 22.20 -14.20
C VAL A 23 21.58 22.72 -12.95
N GLU A 24 22.19 23.90 -13.05
CA GLU A 24 22.75 24.56 -11.87
C GLU A 24 21.64 25.07 -10.95
N ALA A 25 21.84 24.93 -9.64
CA ALA A 25 20.83 25.25 -8.65
C ALA A 25 20.32 26.69 -8.77
N TRP A 26 21.20 27.67 -8.96
CA TRP A 26 20.79 29.06 -9.15
C TRP A 26 19.95 29.26 -10.41
N ARG A 27 20.33 28.63 -11.52
CA ARG A 27 19.53 28.67 -12.76
C ARG A 27 18.13 28.08 -12.52
N TYR A 28 18.03 26.92 -11.87
CA TYR A 28 16.73 26.32 -11.54
C TYR A 28 15.86 27.23 -10.66
N LEU A 29 16.46 27.93 -9.70
CA LEU A 29 15.75 28.81 -8.77
C LEU A 29 15.26 30.09 -9.47
N THR A 30 16.08 30.72 -10.33
CA THR A 30 15.81 32.07 -10.85
C THR A 30 15.21 32.11 -12.26
N ASP A 31 15.43 31.08 -13.09
CA ASP A 31 14.98 31.08 -14.48
C ASP A 31 13.48 30.75 -14.56
N PRO A 32 12.63 31.66 -15.12
CA PRO A 32 11.19 31.44 -15.25
C PRO A 32 10.81 30.22 -16.09
N GLU A 33 11.71 29.73 -16.95
CA GLU A 33 11.48 28.54 -17.76
C GLU A 33 11.04 27.35 -16.88
N PHE A 34 11.70 27.14 -15.74
CA PHE A 34 11.41 26.02 -14.85
C PHE A 34 10.10 26.16 -14.07
N ALA A 35 9.58 27.38 -13.91
CA ALA A 35 8.29 27.59 -13.26
C ALA A 35 7.11 27.15 -14.16
N ASN A 36 7.30 27.19 -15.49
CA ASN A 36 6.27 26.83 -16.46
C ASN A 36 6.30 25.33 -16.83
N ARG A 37 7.36 24.61 -16.47
CA ARG A 37 7.45 23.16 -16.71
C ARG A 37 6.50 22.45 -15.75
N ARG A 38 5.78 21.45 -16.26
CA ARG A 38 4.86 20.62 -15.46
C ARG A 38 5.36 19.19 -15.40
N ASN A 39 5.05 18.51 -14.30
CA ASN A 39 5.39 17.11 -14.07
C ASN A 39 6.88 16.85 -14.34
N VAL A 40 7.75 17.48 -13.54
CA VAL A 40 9.21 17.34 -13.63
C VAL A 40 9.69 16.50 -12.45
N ARG A 41 10.52 15.49 -12.71
CA ARG A 41 11.25 14.80 -11.65
C ARG A 41 12.54 15.55 -11.39
N LEU A 42 12.82 15.88 -10.14
CA LEU A 42 14.00 16.66 -9.79
C LEU A 42 14.83 15.89 -8.77
N TYR A 43 16.04 15.50 -9.13
CA TYR A 43 17.01 14.96 -8.19
C TYR A 43 17.87 16.11 -7.68
N ASN A 44 17.66 16.47 -6.42
CA ASN A 44 18.38 17.54 -5.78
C ASN A 44 19.65 16.97 -5.15
N LEU A 45 20.78 17.27 -5.77
CA LEU A 45 22.12 16.79 -5.41
C LEU A 45 23.04 17.95 -5.04
N CYS A 46 22.46 19.05 -4.54
CA CYS A 46 23.20 20.18 -4.02
C CYS A 46 24.12 19.76 -2.85
N ARG A 47 25.24 20.47 -2.71
CA ARG A 47 26.28 20.26 -1.70
C ARG A 47 25.77 20.41 -0.27
N SER A 48 24.73 21.23 -0.06
CA SER A 48 24.15 21.47 1.26
C SER A 48 22.62 21.43 1.20
N MET A 49 22.04 20.62 2.08
CA MET A 49 20.58 20.48 2.29
C MET A 49 20.11 21.06 3.64
N LYS A 50 20.92 21.94 4.25
CA LYS A 50 20.55 22.59 5.52
C LYS A 50 19.36 23.54 5.31
N TYR A 51 18.66 23.88 6.40
CA TYR A 51 17.54 24.84 6.29
C TYR A 51 18.07 26.17 5.74
N GLN A 52 17.33 26.76 4.79
CA GLN A 52 17.71 27.98 4.07
C GLN A 52 19.01 27.86 3.23
N SER A 53 19.53 26.66 2.97
CA SER A 53 20.56 26.47 1.94
C SER A 53 19.97 26.48 0.53
N THR A 54 20.83 26.59 -0.48
CA THR A 54 20.44 26.46 -1.90
C THR A 54 19.66 25.17 -2.16
N GLY A 55 20.17 24.03 -1.66
CA GLY A 55 19.48 22.74 -1.79
C GLY A 55 18.10 22.73 -1.13
N TYR A 56 17.94 23.35 0.04
CA TYR A 56 16.61 23.46 0.66
C TYR A 56 15.63 24.26 -0.20
N TYR A 57 16.06 25.40 -0.75
CA TYR A 57 15.20 26.21 -1.64
C TYR A 57 14.87 25.50 -2.95
N VAL A 58 15.77 24.67 -3.48
CA VAL A 58 15.52 23.86 -4.67
C VAL A 58 14.35 22.91 -4.43
N SER A 59 14.38 22.14 -3.33
CA SER A 59 13.27 21.24 -2.99
C SER A 59 11.97 21.99 -2.70
N LEU A 60 12.05 23.11 -1.97
CA LEU A 60 10.89 23.93 -1.61
C LEU A 60 10.18 24.51 -2.85
N LEU A 61 10.93 25.13 -3.76
CA LEU A 61 10.35 25.69 -4.98
C LEU A 61 9.90 24.60 -5.95
N ALA A 62 10.59 23.46 -5.98
CA ALA A 62 10.15 22.32 -6.78
C ALA A 62 8.76 21.83 -6.36
N GLU A 63 8.53 21.59 -5.06
CA GLU A 63 7.20 21.21 -4.55
C GLU A 63 6.15 22.29 -4.85
N ALA A 64 6.47 23.57 -4.62
CA ALA A 64 5.55 24.68 -4.90
C ALA A 64 5.18 24.80 -6.39
N ARG A 65 6.07 24.38 -7.30
CA ARG A 65 5.84 24.33 -8.75
C ARG A 65 5.11 23.05 -9.19
N GLY A 66 4.81 22.13 -8.28
CA GLY A 66 4.24 20.82 -8.61
C GLY A 66 5.24 19.88 -9.30
N HIS A 67 6.55 20.13 -9.15
CA HIS A 67 7.60 19.18 -9.49
C HIS A 67 7.71 18.12 -8.39
N LYS A 68 8.37 17.00 -8.67
CA LYS A 68 8.57 15.88 -7.76
C LYS A 68 10.05 15.81 -7.35
N PRO A 69 10.49 16.58 -6.33
CA PRO A 69 11.87 16.58 -5.90
C PRO A 69 12.22 15.36 -5.04
N LEU A 70 13.44 14.87 -5.20
CA LEU A 70 14.08 13.87 -4.35
C LEU A 70 15.43 14.44 -3.87
N PRO A 71 15.58 14.78 -2.58
CA PRO A 71 14.57 14.71 -1.53
C PRO A 71 13.56 15.86 -1.58
N GLY A 72 12.36 15.62 -1.05
CA GLY A 72 11.38 16.67 -0.74
C GLY A 72 11.69 17.40 0.58
N VAL A 73 10.97 18.49 0.85
CA VAL A 73 11.16 19.34 2.04
C VAL A 73 10.86 18.57 3.33
N ILE A 74 9.82 17.74 3.33
CA ILE A 74 9.47 16.90 4.48
C ILE A 74 10.61 15.94 4.80
N ALA A 75 11.15 15.24 3.80
CA ALA A 75 12.29 14.35 3.98
C ALA A 75 13.54 15.09 4.53
N LEU A 76 13.76 16.35 4.11
CA LEU A 76 14.84 17.19 4.64
C LEU A 76 14.61 17.64 6.09
N GLN A 77 13.36 17.85 6.50
CA GLN A 77 13.00 18.17 7.88
C GLN A 77 13.13 16.93 8.78
N ASP A 78 12.66 15.78 8.31
CA ASP A 78 12.68 14.51 9.03
C ASP A 78 14.11 14.07 9.38
N LEU A 79 15.09 14.32 8.50
CA LEU A 79 16.51 14.10 8.76
C LEU A 79 17.02 14.77 10.05
N LYS A 80 16.37 15.85 10.49
CA LYS A 80 16.77 16.62 11.68
C LYS A 80 16.06 16.16 12.94
N SER A 81 15.01 15.36 12.83
CA SER A 81 14.19 14.94 13.95
C SER A 81 14.78 13.69 14.62
N PRO A 82 15.28 13.77 15.86
CA PRO A 82 15.74 12.58 16.59
C PRO A 82 14.59 11.61 16.89
N ALA A 83 13.34 12.09 16.87
CA ALA A 83 12.16 11.26 17.06
C ALA A 83 11.95 10.30 15.88
N MET A 84 12.18 10.74 14.64
CA MET A 84 12.07 9.88 13.46
C MET A 84 13.02 8.69 13.50
N LEU A 85 14.25 8.89 14.00
CA LEU A 85 15.25 7.82 14.13
C LEU A 85 14.93 6.80 15.22
N ARG A 86 14.01 7.12 16.13
CA ARG A 86 13.55 6.20 17.19
C ARG A 86 12.33 5.37 16.78
N PHE A 87 11.56 5.82 15.79
CA PHE A 87 10.43 5.08 15.22
C PHE A 87 10.87 4.21 14.04
N VAL A 88 11.89 3.39 14.26
CA VAL A 88 12.25 2.30 13.35
C VAL A 88 11.22 1.20 13.56
N GLY A 89 10.47 0.82 12.52
CA GLY A 89 9.50 -0.28 12.63
C GLY A 89 10.21 -1.60 12.97
N ASP A 90 9.55 -2.48 13.72
CA ASP A 90 10.13 -3.72 14.28
C ASP A 90 10.94 -4.53 13.26
N GLU A 91 10.45 -4.64 12.03
CA GLU A 91 11.12 -5.36 10.95
C GLU A 91 12.45 -4.72 10.48
N LEU A 92 12.51 -3.38 10.45
CA LEU A 92 13.76 -2.69 10.12
C LEU A 92 14.74 -2.81 11.30
N ASP A 93 14.25 -2.82 12.54
CA ASP A 93 15.10 -3.08 13.71
C ASP A 93 15.71 -4.49 13.64
N GLU A 94 14.89 -5.52 13.39
CA GLU A 94 15.38 -6.90 13.18
C GLU A 94 16.41 -6.98 12.05
N LEU A 95 16.17 -6.28 10.93
CA LEU A 95 17.10 -6.24 9.81
C LEU A 95 18.41 -5.54 10.19
N ILE A 96 18.37 -4.46 10.97
CA ILE A 96 19.54 -3.78 11.50
C ILE A 96 20.32 -4.73 12.40
N GLN A 97 19.66 -5.38 13.36
CA GLN A 97 20.30 -6.32 14.28
C GLN A 97 21.01 -7.43 13.49
N LYS A 98 20.31 -8.10 12.58
CA LYS A 98 20.85 -9.22 11.79
C LYS A 98 21.98 -8.79 10.85
N SER A 99 21.88 -7.62 10.22
CA SER A 99 22.89 -7.16 9.26
C SER A 99 24.20 -6.76 9.93
N LEU A 100 24.10 -6.20 11.14
CA LEU A 100 25.22 -5.63 11.89
C LEU A 100 25.72 -6.56 13.01
N GLU A 101 25.02 -7.65 13.33
CA GLU A 101 25.43 -8.67 14.32
C GLU A 101 26.89 -9.13 14.16
N PRO A 102 27.40 -9.41 12.95
CA PRO A 102 28.77 -9.92 12.78
C PRO A 102 29.88 -8.89 13.04
N LEU A 103 29.54 -7.62 13.30
CA LEU A 103 30.52 -6.57 13.54
C LEU A 103 31.07 -6.65 14.98
N LEU A 104 32.40 -6.60 15.09
CA LEU A 104 33.11 -6.60 16.37
C LEU A 104 33.12 -5.21 17.05
N SER A 105 33.00 -4.15 16.27
CA SER A 105 32.94 -2.77 16.78
C SER A 105 31.57 -2.47 17.40
N ASP A 106 31.56 -1.53 18.34
CA ASP A 106 30.36 -0.92 18.90
C ASP A 106 29.86 0.29 18.08
N GLN A 107 30.56 0.67 17.01
CA GLN A 107 30.18 1.77 16.12
C GLN A 107 30.32 1.35 14.66
N PHE A 108 29.38 1.79 13.83
CA PHE A 108 29.43 1.49 12.41
C PHE A 108 28.86 2.64 11.58
N GLU A 109 29.55 3.02 10.51
CA GLU A 109 29.04 3.99 9.55
C GLU A 109 28.69 3.30 8.22
N LEU A 110 27.45 3.46 7.78
CA LEU A 110 26.95 2.93 6.53
C LEU A 110 26.59 4.09 5.60
N SER A 111 27.27 4.20 4.47
CA SER A 111 26.86 5.12 3.41
C SER A 111 25.85 4.44 2.48
N VAL A 112 24.78 5.13 2.14
CA VAL A 112 23.70 4.65 1.27
C VAL A 112 23.57 5.62 0.11
N TYR A 113 23.74 5.11 -1.12
CA TYR A 113 23.69 5.90 -2.35
C TYR A 113 22.58 5.34 -3.24
N PHE A 114 21.50 6.12 -3.41
CA PHE A 114 20.30 5.73 -4.16
C PHE A 114 19.74 4.36 -3.74
N GLY A 115 19.80 4.05 -2.45
CA GLY A 115 19.37 2.76 -1.88
C GLY A 115 20.38 1.61 -2.02
N CYS A 116 21.58 1.86 -2.52
CA CYS A 116 22.66 0.88 -2.66
C CYS A 116 23.81 1.14 -1.68
N ASN A 117 24.59 0.10 -1.40
CA ASN A 117 25.83 0.18 -0.64
C ASN A 117 26.93 -0.60 -1.38
N MET A 118 28.19 -0.15 -1.25
CA MET A 118 29.33 -0.77 -1.92
C MET A 118 29.55 -2.22 -1.51
N ALA A 119 29.26 -2.58 -0.25
CA ALA A 119 29.31 -3.94 0.22
C ALA A 119 27.92 -4.61 0.04
N LYS A 120 27.83 -5.57 -0.88
CA LYS A 120 26.59 -6.29 -1.23
C LYS A 120 25.83 -6.87 -0.03
N ARG A 121 26.53 -7.25 1.04
CA ARG A 121 25.91 -7.76 2.29
C ARG A 121 24.94 -6.76 2.93
N TYR A 122 25.12 -5.46 2.73
CA TYR A 122 24.26 -4.41 3.28
C TYR A 122 23.21 -3.90 2.30
N GLU A 123 23.09 -4.48 1.11
CA GLU A 123 22.22 -3.96 0.06
C GLU A 123 20.74 -3.94 0.50
N ARG A 124 20.27 -4.99 1.18
CA ARG A 124 18.90 -5.06 1.71
C ARG A 124 18.66 -3.98 2.78
N LEU A 125 19.60 -3.81 3.70
CA LEU A 125 19.53 -2.78 4.75
C LEU A 125 19.57 -1.37 4.13
N ALA A 126 20.45 -1.13 3.17
CA ALA A 126 20.56 0.15 2.46
C ALA A 126 19.26 0.55 1.76
N ARG A 127 18.58 -0.41 1.10
CA ARG A 127 17.26 -0.17 0.49
C ARG A 127 16.21 0.22 1.53
N HIS A 128 16.12 -0.51 2.64
CA HIS A 128 15.12 -0.21 3.68
C HIS A 128 15.37 1.16 4.34
N LEU A 129 16.63 1.50 4.59
CA LEU A 129 17.02 2.80 5.14
C LEU A 129 16.70 3.96 4.18
N PHE A 130 16.93 3.76 2.87
CA PHE A 130 16.56 4.74 1.84
C PHE A 130 15.03 4.91 1.70
N ASN A 131 14.27 3.82 1.84
CA ASN A 131 12.81 3.89 1.81
C ASN A 131 12.22 4.65 3.00
N MET A 132 12.87 4.53 4.18
CA MET A 132 12.54 5.29 5.37
C MET A 132 12.83 6.78 5.19
N VAL A 133 13.97 7.13 4.59
CA VAL A 133 14.38 8.52 4.36
C VAL A 133 14.81 8.68 2.90
N PRO A 134 13.92 9.15 2.00
CA PRO A 134 14.15 9.16 0.57
C PRO A 134 15.10 10.31 0.16
N VAL A 135 16.37 10.19 0.51
CA VAL A 135 17.42 11.16 0.21
C VAL A 135 18.50 10.44 -0.61
N PRO A 136 18.90 10.97 -1.78
CA PRO A 136 19.78 10.26 -2.71
C PRO A 136 21.10 9.78 -2.11
N LEU A 137 21.74 10.60 -1.28
CA LEU A 137 23.03 10.30 -0.69
C LEU A 137 22.93 10.45 0.83
N LEU A 138 23.15 9.36 1.55
CA LEU A 138 22.96 9.28 3.00
C LEU A 138 24.17 8.64 3.68
N ARG A 139 24.43 9.05 4.92
CA ARG A 139 25.30 8.34 5.86
C ARG A 139 24.59 8.11 7.18
N PHE A 140 24.47 6.85 7.55
CA PHE A 140 23.94 6.42 8.83
C PHE A 140 25.09 6.07 9.77
N ARG A 141 24.99 6.53 11.02
CA ARG A 141 25.87 6.12 12.11
C ARG A 141 25.08 5.27 13.09
N PHE A 142 25.56 4.06 13.33
CA PHE A 142 25.01 3.10 14.27
C PHE A 142 25.91 3.01 15.49
N VAL A 143 25.28 2.77 16.65
CA VAL A 143 25.99 2.45 17.90
C VAL A 143 25.36 1.21 18.52
N LYS A 144 26.20 0.29 18.99
CA LYS A 144 25.82 -0.92 19.71
C LYS A 144 25.99 -0.68 21.20
N ASN A 145 24.86 -0.60 21.90
CA ASN A 145 24.86 -0.74 23.36
C ASN A 145 24.50 -2.19 23.68
N LYS A 146 23.25 -2.47 24.04
CA LYS A 146 22.70 -3.84 24.11
C LYS A 146 22.28 -4.35 22.72
N THR A 147 21.68 -3.47 21.93
CA THR A 147 21.29 -3.68 20.54
C THR A 147 21.87 -2.57 19.67
N TRP A 148 21.95 -2.81 18.36
CA TRP A 148 22.33 -1.80 17.38
C TRP A 148 21.23 -0.75 17.24
N GLN A 149 21.58 0.53 17.31
CA GLN A 149 20.62 1.63 17.14
C GLN A 149 21.16 2.67 16.18
N ILE A 150 20.27 3.32 15.43
CA ILE A 150 20.60 4.46 14.59
C ILE A 150 20.86 5.66 15.50
N ARG A 151 22.10 6.11 15.59
CA ARG A 151 22.48 7.30 16.36
C ARG A 151 22.23 8.59 15.59
N SER A 152 22.51 8.59 14.29
CA SER A 152 22.31 9.76 13.44
C SER A 152 22.24 9.38 11.97
N VAL A 153 21.54 10.20 11.20
CA VAL A 153 21.53 10.18 9.73
C VAL A 153 21.98 11.54 9.20
N LYS A 154 22.79 11.56 8.15
CA LYS A 154 23.25 12.77 7.48
C LYS A 154 22.99 12.66 5.97
N ALA A 155 22.37 13.68 5.38
CA ALA A 155 22.38 13.88 3.93
C ALA A 155 23.78 14.28 3.46
N LEU A 156 24.28 13.63 2.43
CA LEU A 156 25.58 13.90 1.83
C LEU A 156 25.39 14.76 0.58
N GLY A 157 26.29 15.73 0.40
CA GLY A 157 26.47 16.42 -0.87
C GLY A 157 27.51 15.73 -1.74
N THR A 158 27.70 16.22 -2.97
CA THR A 158 28.76 15.78 -3.89
C THR A 158 30.15 15.86 -3.25
N ASN A 159 30.41 16.90 -2.45
CA ASN A 159 31.67 17.11 -1.75
C ASN A 159 31.93 16.16 -0.56
N ASP A 160 30.91 15.43 -0.08
CA ASP A 160 31.05 14.47 1.02
C ASP A 160 31.45 13.05 0.52
N LEU A 161 31.54 12.87 -0.81
CA LEU A 161 31.93 11.62 -1.44
C LEU A 161 33.45 11.47 -1.45
N THR A 162 33.94 10.31 -1.03
CA THR A 162 35.35 9.93 -1.17
C THR A 162 35.66 9.55 -2.62
N GLU A 163 36.85 9.86 -3.13
CA GLU A 163 37.27 9.60 -4.52
C GLU A 163 36.93 8.18 -5.00
N GLY A 164 37.21 7.15 -4.18
CA GLY A 164 36.91 5.75 -4.51
C GLY A 164 35.42 5.37 -4.55
N HIS A 165 34.50 6.28 -4.22
CA HIS A 165 33.05 6.05 -4.26
C HIS A 165 32.38 6.65 -5.50
N HIS A 166 33.04 7.55 -6.24
CA HIS A 166 32.40 8.30 -7.33
C HIS A 166 31.85 7.39 -8.43
N GLU A 167 32.62 6.39 -8.85
CA GLU A 167 32.19 5.42 -9.87
C GLU A 167 30.95 4.64 -9.41
N PHE A 168 30.98 4.11 -8.17
CA PHE A 168 29.87 3.37 -7.60
C PHE A 168 28.61 4.23 -7.42
N VAL A 169 28.76 5.47 -6.91
CA VAL A 169 27.64 6.41 -6.74
C VAL A 169 27.01 6.71 -8.08
N THR A 170 27.82 6.87 -9.12
CA THR A 170 27.32 7.10 -10.47
C THR A 170 26.58 5.87 -10.99
N GLU A 171 27.13 4.67 -10.85
CA GLU A 171 26.45 3.44 -11.26
C GLU A 171 25.13 3.25 -10.51
N ALA A 172 25.11 3.52 -9.20
CA ALA A 172 23.91 3.48 -8.38
C ALA A 172 22.87 4.52 -8.84
N ALA A 173 23.31 5.74 -9.15
CA ALA A 173 22.46 6.78 -9.70
C ALA A 173 21.89 6.37 -11.06
N LEU A 174 22.74 5.90 -11.99
CA LEU A 174 22.33 5.39 -13.29
C LEU A 174 21.33 4.25 -13.13
N LYS A 175 21.58 3.28 -12.23
CA LYS A 175 20.68 2.17 -11.94
C LYS A 175 19.35 2.66 -11.37
N HIS A 176 19.35 3.67 -10.52
CA HIS A 176 18.15 4.25 -9.95
C HIS A 176 17.32 4.98 -11.01
N PHE A 177 17.98 5.84 -11.80
CA PHE A 177 17.36 6.53 -12.92
C PHE A 177 16.83 5.51 -13.94
N THR A 178 17.63 4.51 -14.31
CA THR A 178 17.25 3.48 -15.29
C THR A 178 16.27 2.45 -14.78
N LYS A 179 16.21 2.13 -13.48
CA LYS A 179 15.07 1.40 -12.90
C LYS A 179 13.79 2.21 -13.06
N SER A 180 13.87 3.51 -12.80
CA SER A 180 12.76 4.44 -13.06
C SER A 180 12.49 4.63 -14.57
N PHE A 181 13.44 4.29 -15.44
CA PHE A 181 13.27 4.21 -16.90
C PHE A 181 12.98 2.79 -17.43
N ARG A 182 12.92 1.74 -16.60
CA ARG A 182 12.71 0.33 -17.04
C ARG A 182 11.24 0.04 -17.33
N SER A 183 10.65 0.90 -18.13
CA SER A 183 9.74 0.57 -19.20
C SER A 183 9.59 1.83 -20.03
N ARG A 184 10.21 1.87 -21.22
CA ARG A 184 9.47 2.26 -22.43
C ARG A 184 10.29 2.16 -23.72
N PRO A 185 9.78 1.43 -24.73
CA PRO A 185 9.90 1.91 -26.10
C PRO A 185 9.28 3.31 -26.18
N LYS A 186 9.79 4.21 -27.03
CA LYS A 186 9.27 5.58 -27.22
C LYS A 186 7.79 5.58 -27.65
N THR A 187 6.87 5.41 -26.71
CA THR A 187 5.44 5.61 -26.89
C THR A 187 5.04 6.90 -26.18
N LYS A 188 4.04 7.57 -26.76
CA LYS A 188 3.53 8.91 -26.43
C LYS A 188 3.64 9.21 -24.93
N ARG A 189 4.18 10.39 -24.56
CA ARG A 189 4.24 10.88 -23.17
C ARG A 189 2.85 10.76 -22.53
N LEU A 190 2.64 9.72 -21.72
CA LEU A 190 1.44 9.54 -20.91
C LEU A 190 1.41 10.60 -19.81
N ARG A 191 0.21 11.00 -19.35
CA ARG A 191 0.01 12.25 -18.63
C ARG A 191 0.38 12.17 -17.15
N PHE A 192 0.14 11.01 -16.53
CA PHE A 192 0.33 10.78 -15.10
C PHE A 192 0.92 9.38 -14.83
N ASP A 193 1.60 9.24 -13.70
CA ASP A 193 2.27 8.02 -13.27
C ASP A 193 1.50 7.35 -12.11
N LEU A 194 1.30 6.03 -12.16
CA LEU A 194 0.58 5.23 -11.17
C LEU A 194 1.48 4.10 -10.65
N ALA A 195 1.68 4.04 -9.34
CA ALA A 195 2.30 2.89 -8.71
C ALA A 195 1.24 1.83 -8.39
N ILE A 196 1.47 0.57 -8.76
CA ILE A 196 0.65 -0.57 -8.35
C ILE A 196 1.49 -1.43 -7.40
N LEU A 197 1.20 -1.34 -6.09
CA LEU A 197 1.88 -2.12 -5.06
C LEU A 197 1.42 -3.58 -5.11
N HIS A 198 2.36 -4.51 -5.15
CA HIS A 198 2.10 -5.93 -5.01
C HIS A 198 3.26 -6.64 -4.29
N ASP A 199 3.01 -7.84 -3.77
CA ASP A 199 4.05 -8.72 -3.25
C ASP A 199 4.08 -10.04 -4.06
N PRO A 200 5.12 -10.28 -4.87
CA PRO A 200 5.30 -11.53 -5.60
C PRO A 200 5.28 -12.79 -4.72
N ASN A 201 5.57 -12.65 -3.42
CA ASN A 201 5.67 -13.75 -2.46
C ASN A 201 4.36 -14.02 -1.70
N GLU A 202 3.33 -13.19 -1.85
CA GLU A 202 2.04 -13.34 -1.16
C GLU A 202 1.21 -14.53 -1.70
N GLY A 203 1.54 -15.00 -2.91
CA GLY A 203 0.99 -16.21 -3.49
C GLY A 203 -0.54 -16.16 -3.63
N ALA A 204 -1.22 -17.18 -3.11
CA ALA A 204 -2.67 -17.32 -3.23
C ALA A 204 -3.48 -16.30 -2.43
N ASN A 205 -2.87 -15.59 -1.47
CA ASN A 205 -3.53 -14.53 -0.73
C ASN A 205 -3.44 -13.18 -1.45
N SER A 206 -2.73 -13.11 -2.59
CA SER A 206 -2.64 -11.89 -3.38
C SER A 206 -4.03 -11.44 -3.80
N PRO A 207 -4.40 -10.16 -3.59
CA PRO A 207 -5.64 -9.58 -4.06
C PRO A 207 -5.80 -9.67 -5.58
N SER A 208 -4.70 -9.78 -6.32
CA SER A 208 -4.71 -9.95 -7.78
C SER A 208 -3.62 -10.88 -8.25
N ASN A 209 -3.99 -11.82 -9.12
CA ASN A 209 -3.06 -12.73 -9.78
C ASN A 209 -2.21 -12.02 -10.85
N GLU A 210 -1.16 -12.69 -11.32
CA GLU A 210 -0.22 -12.12 -12.31
C GLU A 210 -0.92 -11.70 -13.62
N GLY A 211 -1.97 -12.43 -14.03
CA GLY A 211 -2.78 -12.09 -15.20
C GLY A 211 -3.54 -10.77 -15.02
N ALA A 212 -4.14 -10.56 -13.84
CA ALA A 212 -4.81 -9.33 -13.48
C ALA A 212 -3.84 -8.14 -13.41
N LEU A 213 -2.67 -8.33 -12.79
CA LEU A 213 -1.63 -7.28 -12.71
C LEU A 213 -1.17 -6.81 -14.10
N LYS A 214 -0.94 -7.74 -15.04
CA LYS A 214 -0.61 -7.41 -16.45
C LYS A 214 -1.75 -6.65 -17.14
N LYS A 215 -3.00 -7.05 -16.89
CA LYS A 215 -4.19 -6.38 -17.43
C LYS A 215 -4.37 -4.98 -16.86
N PHE A 216 -4.09 -4.75 -15.58
CA PHE A 216 -4.09 -3.40 -14.99
C PHE A 216 -3.08 -2.48 -15.66
N VAL A 217 -1.83 -2.94 -15.87
CA VAL A 217 -0.80 -2.14 -16.56
C VAL A 217 -1.24 -1.80 -17.98
N LYS A 218 -1.73 -2.78 -18.75
CA LYS A 218 -2.26 -2.55 -20.11
C LYS A 218 -3.46 -1.59 -20.12
N ALA A 219 -4.37 -1.74 -19.16
CA ALA A 219 -5.55 -0.87 -19.05
C ALA A 219 -5.14 0.57 -18.71
N ALA A 220 -4.17 0.76 -17.82
CA ALA A 220 -3.61 2.06 -17.47
C ALA A 220 -3.08 2.78 -18.72
N GLU A 221 -2.28 2.10 -19.53
CA GLU A 221 -1.76 2.66 -20.78
C GLU A 221 -2.89 3.08 -21.74
N SER A 222 -3.95 2.28 -21.83
CA SER A 222 -5.07 2.57 -22.73
C SER A 222 -5.88 3.82 -22.32
N VAL A 223 -5.86 4.20 -21.04
CA VAL A 223 -6.54 5.40 -20.53
C VAL A 223 -5.60 6.60 -20.36
N GLY A 224 -4.32 6.49 -20.72
CA GLY A 224 -3.39 7.63 -20.64
C GLY A 224 -2.54 7.67 -19.35
N LEU A 225 -2.52 6.60 -18.57
CA LEU A 225 -1.73 6.44 -17.35
C LEU A 225 -0.50 5.57 -17.58
N SER A 226 0.59 5.93 -16.92
CA SER A 226 1.84 5.17 -16.86
C SER A 226 1.87 4.34 -15.58
N ALA A 227 1.58 3.03 -15.65
CA ALA A 227 1.53 2.18 -14.45
C ALA A 227 2.78 1.31 -14.28
N ASP A 228 3.38 1.34 -13.10
CA ASP A 228 4.49 0.48 -12.70
C ASP A 228 4.08 -0.47 -11.58
N LEU A 229 4.49 -1.73 -11.69
CA LEU A 229 4.41 -2.67 -10.58
C LEU A 229 5.56 -2.38 -9.60
N ILE A 230 5.22 -2.03 -8.36
CA ILE A 230 6.19 -1.74 -7.31
C ILE A 230 6.04 -2.74 -6.16
N THR A 231 7.15 -2.96 -5.45
CA THR A 231 7.15 -3.76 -4.22
C THR A 231 7.43 -2.88 -3.02
N LYS A 232 7.38 -3.45 -1.82
CA LYS A 232 7.81 -2.79 -0.58
C LYS A 232 9.20 -2.17 -0.68
N ASP A 233 10.13 -2.83 -1.39
CA ASP A 233 11.51 -2.39 -1.59
C ASP A 233 11.61 -1.12 -2.44
N ASP A 234 10.57 -0.77 -3.20
CA ASP A 234 10.52 0.40 -4.07
C ASP A 234 9.74 1.57 -3.42
N SER A 235 9.31 1.44 -2.16
CA SER A 235 8.51 2.48 -1.46
C SER A 235 9.20 3.85 -1.33
N GLY A 236 10.53 3.92 -1.47
CA GLY A 236 11.29 5.17 -1.48
C GLY A 236 11.03 6.05 -2.71
N SER A 237 10.65 5.48 -3.86
CA SER A 237 10.30 6.22 -5.08
C SER A 237 8.82 6.57 -5.18
N LEU A 238 8.02 6.31 -4.14
CA LEU A 238 6.57 6.54 -4.16
C LEU A 238 6.18 7.97 -4.56
N LEU A 239 6.96 8.97 -4.14
CA LEU A 239 6.73 10.39 -4.45
C LEU A 239 6.92 10.74 -5.93
N GLU A 240 7.47 9.82 -6.73
CA GLU A 240 7.57 10.00 -8.17
C GLU A 240 6.23 9.76 -8.90
N TYR A 241 5.23 9.18 -8.22
CA TYR A 241 3.93 8.81 -8.80
C TYR A 241 2.85 9.85 -8.46
N ASP A 242 1.77 9.86 -9.23
CA ASP A 242 0.56 10.66 -9.00
C ASP A 242 -0.53 9.86 -8.28
N GLY A 243 -0.45 8.53 -8.32
CA GLY A 243 -1.33 7.65 -7.57
C GLY A 243 -0.66 6.38 -7.06
N LEU A 244 -1.30 5.74 -6.09
CA LEU A 244 -0.94 4.44 -5.51
C LEU A 244 -2.16 3.52 -5.56
N PHE A 245 -2.03 2.39 -6.24
CA PHE A 245 -2.99 1.29 -6.23
C PHE A 245 -2.44 0.12 -5.43
N ILE A 246 -3.07 -0.26 -4.34
CA ILE A 246 -2.63 -1.33 -3.45
C ILE A 246 -3.28 -2.63 -3.88
N ARG A 247 -2.47 -3.59 -4.35
CA ARG A 247 -2.85 -4.98 -4.65
C ARG A 247 -2.03 -5.95 -3.80
N GLN A 248 -1.93 -5.63 -2.52
CA GLN A 248 -1.32 -6.45 -1.46
C GLN A 248 -2.18 -6.32 -0.20
N THR A 249 -2.23 -7.36 0.64
CA THR A 249 -3.01 -7.36 1.88
C THR A 249 -2.85 -6.08 2.71
N THR A 250 -3.97 -5.55 3.15
CA THR A 250 -4.07 -4.37 4.01
C THR A 250 -4.40 -4.75 5.45
N ALA A 251 -3.74 -4.08 6.40
CA ALA A 251 -4.07 -4.12 7.82
C ALA A 251 -3.49 -2.88 8.53
N VAL A 252 -4.13 -2.43 9.61
CA VAL A 252 -3.76 -1.19 10.32
C VAL A 252 -2.33 -1.24 10.89
N ASN A 253 -1.89 -2.42 11.34
CA ASN A 253 -0.54 -2.65 11.83
C ASN A 253 0.47 -3.04 10.73
N HIS A 254 0.05 -3.08 9.46
CA HIS A 254 0.87 -3.50 8.33
C HIS A 254 1.53 -2.32 7.62
N PHE A 255 2.60 -2.58 6.85
CA PHE A 255 3.32 -1.52 6.15
C PHE A 255 2.49 -0.87 5.02
N THR A 256 1.55 -1.62 4.44
CA THR A 256 0.64 -1.11 3.40
C THR A 256 -0.20 0.06 3.92
N TYR A 257 -0.67 0.02 5.16
CA TYR A 257 -1.37 1.15 5.80
C TYR A 257 -0.46 2.37 5.99
N ARG A 258 0.78 2.17 6.44
CA ARG A 258 1.76 3.27 6.56
C ARG A 258 2.07 3.90 5.21
N LEU A 259 2.21 3.08 4.17
CA LEU A 259 2.46 3.53 2.81
C LEU A 259 1.27 4.31 2.24
N ALA A 260 0.04 3.81 2.45
CA ALA A 260 -1.19 4.50 2.06
C ALA A 260 -1.29 5.87 2.74
N ARG A 261 -0.99 5.95 4.04
CA ARG A 261 -0.99 7.22 4.80
C ARG A 261 0.01 8.21 4.25
N ARG A 262 1.24 7.76 3.99
CA ARG A 262 2.30 8.58 3.39
C ARG A 262 1.90 9.07 2.00
N ALA A 263 1.42 8.19 1.13
CA ALA A 263 0.96 8.58 -0.21
C ALA A 263 -0.15 9.63 -0.15
N ALA A 264 -1.15 9.42 0.71
CA ALA A 264 -2.28 10.33 0.86
C ALA A 264 -1.85 11.71 1.39
N SER A 265 -0.97 11.76 2.41
CA SER A 265 -0.45 13.02 2.96
C SER A 265 0.41 13.79 1.96
N GLU A 266 1.08 13.08 1.06
CA GLU A 266 1.94 13.65 0.02
C GLU A 266 1.16 13.99 -1.26
N GLY A 267 -0.18 13.94 -1.21
CA GLY A 267 -1.02 14.41 -2.29
C GLY A 267 -1.27 13.41 -3.42
N LEU A 268 -0.86 12.14 -3.29
CA LEU A 268 -1.21 11.11 -4.28
C LEU A 268 -2.69 10.74 -4.20
N VAL A 269 -3.25 10.23 -5.29
CA VAL A 269 -4.52 9.50 -5.28
C VAL A 269 -4.26 8.08 -4.81
N VAL A 270 -4.94 7.62 -3.76
CA VAL A 270 -4.66 6.31 -3.15
C VAL A 270 -5.93 5.46 -3.18
N ILE A 271 -5.82 4.25 -3.71
CA ILE A 271 -6.79 3.17 -3.52
C ILE A 271 -5.97 1.95 -3.09
N ASP A 272 -6.10 1.39 -1.91
CA ASP A 272 -7.10 1.71 -0.89
C ASP A 272 -6.59 2.84 0.02
N ASP A 273 -7.44 3.84 0.25
CA ASP A 273 -7.06 4.99 1.06
C ASP A 273 -6.99 4.61 2.56
N PRO A 274 -6.24 5.35 3.38
CA PRO A 274 -6.06 5.02 4.79
C PRO A 274 -7.36 4.90 5.59
N VAL A 275 -8.36 5.75 5.30
CA VAL A 275 -9.62 5.74 6.04
C VAL A 275 -10.40 4.48 5.70
N SER A 276 -10.42 4.09 4.41
CA SER A 276 -11.02 2.82 3.96
C SER A 276 -10.35 1.62 4.61
N ILE A 277 -9.01 1.55 4.60
CA ILE A 277 -8.26 0.44 5.24
C ILE A 277 -8.65 0.33 6.71
N ALA A 278 -8.54 1.43 7.48
CA ALA A 278 -8.81 1.40 8.92
C ALA A 278 -10.26 1.01 9.27
N ARG A 279 -11.23 1.44 8.45
CA ARG A 279 -12.65 1.13 8.65
C ARG A 279 -12.99 -0.31 8.28
N CYS A 280 -12.50 -0.81 7.14
CA CYS A 280 -12.82 -2.16 6.67
C CYS A 280 -12.14 -3.25 7.51
N THR A 281 -10.93 -3.00 8.01
CA THR A 281 -10.22 -4.00 8.84
C THR A 281 -10.79 -4.11 10.25
N ASN A 282 -11.56 -3.11 10.71
CA ASN A 282 -12.13 -3.08 12.05
C ASN A 282 -13.56 -3.68 12.05
N LYS A 283 -13.67 -4.97 12.40
CA LYS A 283 -14.96 -5.67 12.42
C LYS A 283 -15.94 -5.15 13.47
N VAL A 284 -15.44 -4.60 14.58
CA VAL A 284 -16.28 -3.99 15.62
C VAL A 284 -16.95 -2.73 15.07
N TYR A 285 -16.16 -1.84 14.49
CA TYR A 285 -16.66 -0.63 13.84
C TYR A 285 -17.65 -0.94 12.73
N LEU A 286 -17.35 -1.92 11.86
CA LEU A 286 -18.29 -2.35 10.82
C LEU A 286 -19.62 -2.85 11.43
N ALA A 287 -19.59 -3.68 12.47
CA ALA A 287 -20.81 -4.18 13.11
C ALA A 287 -21.67 -3.04 13.69
N GLU A 288 -21.04 -2.08 14.39
CA GLU A 288 -21.71 -0.89 14.93
C GLU A 288 -22.30 -0.02 13.81
N LEU A 289 -21.50 0.26 12.77
CA LEU A 289 -21.89 1.10 11.64
C LEU A 289 -23.10 0.52 10.90
N MET A 290 -23.09 -0.78 10.62
CA MET A 290 -24.20 -1.43 9.91
C MET A 290 -25.47 -1.49 10.77
N THR A 291 -25.32 -1.73 12.08
CA THR A 291 -26.42 -1.69 13.04
C THR A 291 -27.05 -0.30 13.10
N TYR A 292 -26.24 0.75 13.24
CA TYR A 292 -26.69 2.13 13.29
C TYR A 292 -27.47 2.54 12.03
N HIS A 293 -26.97 2.14 10.84
CA HIS A 293 -27.62 2.42 9.56
C HIS A 293 -28.72 1.42 9.15
N LYS A 294 -29.08 0.51 10.06
CA LYS A 294 -30.12 -0.52 9.87
C LYS A 294 -29.89 -1.34 8.60
N ILE A 295 -28.64 -1.70 8.33
CA ILE A 295 -28.27 -2.61 7.26
C ILE A 295 -28.37 -4.03 7.82
N PRO A 296 -29.15 -4.94 7.21
CA PRO A 296 -29.28 -6.31 7.70
C PRO A 296 -27.92 -7.01 7.73
N THR A 297 -27.47 -7.39 8.93
CA THR A 297 -26.31 -8.24 9.20
C THR A 297 -26.77 -9.44 10.03
N PRO A 298 -26.00 -10.54 10.12
CA PRO A 298 -26.33 -11.59 11.08
C PRO A 298 -26.29 -10.99 12.49
N GLN A 299 -27.04 -11.56 13.42
CA GLN A 299 -27.01 -11.11 14.80
C GLN A 299 -25.57 -11.16 15.31
N THR A 300 -25.07 -10.03 15.79
CA THR A 300 -23.65 -9.83 16.10
C THR A 300 -23.52 -9.22 17.49
N LEU A 301 -22.59 -9.75 18.29
CA LEU A 301 -22.24 -9.27 19.62
C LEU A 301 -20.75 -8.92 19.64
N VAL A 302 -20.45 -7.76 20.22
CA VAL A 302 -19.08 -7.40 20.62
C VAL A 302 -18.87 -7.97 22.02
N VAL A 303 -17.91 -8.89 22.13
CA VAL A 303 -17.68 -9.70 23.31
C VAL A 303 -16.39 -9.24 24.00
N HIS A 304 -16.49 -9.02 25.31
CA HIS A 304 -15.39 -8.87 26.26
C HIS A 304 -15.53 -9.90 27.38
N ARG A 305 -14.61 -9.87 28.34
CA ARG A 305 -14.55 -10.87 29.42
C ARG A 305 -15.83 -10.94 30.25
N ASP A 306 -16.52 -9.82 30.47
CA ASP A 306 -17.66 -9.79 31.38
C ASP A 306 -18.99 -10.18 30.72
N ASN A 307 -19.13 -10.05 29.40
CA ASN A 307 -20.38 -10.35 28.68
C ASN A 307 -20.31 -11.65 27.84
N MET A 308 -19.21 -12.41 27.90
CA MET A 308 -19.05 -13.62 27.07
C MET A 308 -20.14 -14.68 27.28
N HIS A 309 -20.77 -14.70 28.46
CA HIS A 309 -21.85 -15.61 28.81
C HIS A 309 -23.14 -15.34 28.03
N GLU A 310 -23.28 -14.15 27.41
CA GLU A 310 -24.46 -13.77 26.63
C GLU A 310 -24.50 -14.40 25.24
N ILE A 311 -23.38 -14.93 24.73
CA ILE A 311 -23.25 -15.44 23.35
C ILE A 311 -24.23 -16.58 23.09
N GLY A 312 -24.21 -17.63 23.92
CA GLY A 312 -25.04 -18.82 23.74
C GLY A 312 -26.54 -18.50 23.76
N PRO A 313 -27.06 -17.81 24.79
CA PRO A 313 -28.46 -17.40 24.87
C PRO A 313 -28.91 -16.49 23.72
N THR A 314 -28.03 -15.62 23.22
CA THR A 314 -28.39 -14.59 22.25
C THR A 314 -28.27 -15.07 20.80
N LEU A 315 -27.20 -15.79 20.45
CA LEU A 315 -26.90 -16.20 19.08
C LEU A 315 -27.30 -17.65 18.78
N GLY A 316 -27.45 -18.48 19.82
CA GLY A 316 -27.58 -19.92 19.67
C GLY A 316 -26.33 -20.58 19.06
N PHE A 317 -26.46 -21.85 18.69
CA PHE A 317 -25.39 -22.62 18.05
C PHE A 317 -25.86 -23.27 16.74
N PRO A 318 -24.97 -23.39 15.73
CA PRO A 318 -23.60 -22.91 15.74
C PRO A 318 -23.49 -21.38 15.63
N CYS A 319 -22.40 -20.81 16.13
CA CYS A 319 -22.06 -19.39 15.97
C CYS A 319 -20.63 -19.25 15.45
N VAL A 320 -20.23 -18.04 15.05
CA VAL A 320 -18.91 -17.72 14.50
C VAL A 320 -18.23 -16.71 15.40
N LEU A 321 -17.01 -17.01 15.84
CA LEU A 321 -16.13 -16.09 16.54
C LEU A 321 -15.13 -15.51 15.55
N LYS A 322 -14.90 -14.20 15.59
CA LYS A 322 -13.94 -13.49 14.74
C LYS A 322 -13.06 -12.58 15.59
N LYS A 323 -11.75 -12.61 15.36
CA LYS A 323 -10.83 -11.59 15.90
C LYS A 323 -11.12 -10.22 15.25
N PRO A 324 -11.03 -9.11 15.99
CA PRO A 324 -11.35 -7.77 15.48
C PRO A 324 -10.57 -7.40 14.21
N ASP A 325 -9.25 -7.60 14.22
CA ASP A 325 -8.33 -7.07 13.19
C ASP A 325 -7.78 -8.15 12.22
N SER A 326 -8.42 -9.31 12.13
CA SER A 326 -7.92 -10.38 11.25
C SER A 326 -8.38 -10.27 9.78
N ALA A 327 -7.59 -10.78 8.84
CA ALA A 327 -7.93 -10.83 7.40
C ALA A 327 -7.97 -12.29 6.88
N PHE A 328 -8.49 -12.50 5.67
CA PHE A 328 -8.49 -13.79 4.95
C PHE A 328 -9.00 -15.00 5.76
N SER A 329 -10.08 -14.83 6.52
CA SER A 329 -10.64 -15.88 7.39
C SER A 329 -9.69 -16.42 8.47
N GLN A 330 -8.49 -15.83 8.65
CA GLN A 330 -7.63 -16.15 9.77
C GLN A 330 -8.27 -15.61 11.05
N GLY A 331 -8.26 -16.38 12.15
CA GLY A 331 -8.93 -15.99 13.38
C GLY A 331 -10.46 -15.95 13.30
N VAL A 332 -11.05 -16.70 12.36
CA VAL A 332 -12.51 -16.92 12.25
C VAL A 332 -12.80 -18.39 12.53
N VAL A 333 -13.55 -18.68 13.59
CA VAL A 333 -13.84 -20.06 14.05
C VAL A 333 -15.34 -20.26 14.19
N LYS A 334 -15.84 -21.36 13.63
CA LYS A 334 -17.22 -21.81 13.84
C LYS A 334 -17.29 -22.70 15.07
N VAL A 335 -18.11 -22.30 16.02
CA VAL A 335 -18.34 -22.97 17.29
C VAL A 335 -19.70 -23.68 17.25
N LYS A 336 -19.75 -24.96 17.63
CA LYS A 336 -20.93 -25.82 17.49
C LYS A 336 -21.72 -26.01 18.77
N ASN A 337 -21.12 -25.74 19.94
CA ASN A 337 -21.75 -25.92 21.23
C ASN A 337 -21.05 -25.09 22.31
N GLN A 338 -21.66 -25.04 23.50
CA GLN A 338 -21.17 -24.25 24.65
C GLN A 338 -19.75 -24.64 25.09
N LYS A 339 -19.40 -25.93 25.06
CA LYS A 339 -18.06 -26.38 25.46
C LYS A 339 -16.98 -25.84 24.51
N GLU A 340 -17.21 -25.96 23.20
CA GLU A 340 -16.30 -25.42 22.19
C GLU A 340 -16.21 -23.88 22.26
N LEU A 341 -17.29 -23.21 22.68
CA LEU A 341 -17.31 -21.76 22.89
C LEU A 341 -16.32 -21.35 23.97
N GLU A 342 -16.39 -21.99 25.14
CA GLU A 342 -15.53 -21.70 26.28
C GLU A 342 -14.05 -21.92 25.96
N GLU A 343 -13.73 -23.04 25.29
CA GLU A 343 -12.37 -23.37 24.86
C GLU A 343 -11.80 -22.29 23.91
N ARG A 344 -12.59 -21.85 22.92
CA ARG A 344 -12.13 -20.86 21.92
C ARG A 344 -12.09 -19.44 22.45
N LEU A 345 -13.00 -19.07 23.34
CA LEU A 345 -12.97 -17.75 23.98
C LEU A 345 -11.74 -17.60 24.87
N ALA A 346 -11.37 -18.64 25.62
CA ALA A 346 -10.16 -18.62 26.43
C ALA A 346 -8.90 -18.40 25.57
N GLU A 347 -8.84 -19.01 24.39
CA GLU A 347 -7.75 -18.82 23.41
C GLU A 347 -7.76 -17.42 22.78
N PHE A 348 -8.92 -16.86 22.46
CA PHE A 348 -8.98 -15.58 21.75
C PHE A 348 -8.79 -14.38 22.69
N LEU A 349 -9.26 -14.48 23.94
CA LEU A 349 -9.19 -13.40 24.94
C LEU A 349 -7.82 -13.28 25.63
N THR A 350 -6.87 -14.17 25.35
CA THR A 350 -5.46 -14.00 25.73
C THR A 350 -4.73 -13.04 24.78
N GLU A 351 -5.15 -12.97 23.52
CA GLU A 351 -4.51 -12.15 22.48
C GLU A 351 -5.27 -10.85 22.18
N SER A 352 -6.56 -10.77 22.50
CA SER A 352 -7.41 -9.61 22.22
C SER A 352 -8.36 -9.31 23.39
N GLU A 353 -8.56 -8.04 23.71
CA GLU A 353 -9.56 -7.62 24.71
C GLU A 353 -11.01 -7.77 24.21
N LEU A 354 -11.19 -7.71 22.89
CA LEU A 354 -12.49 -7.77 22.22
C LEU A 354 -12.54 -8.89 21.18
N ILE A 355 -13.73 -9.48 21.00
CA ILE A 355 -14.03 -10.48 19.98
C ILE A 355 -15.38 -10.12 19.35
N VAL A 356 -15.57 -10.45 18.07
CA VAL A 356 -16.89 -10.37 17.44
C VAL A 356 -17.48 -11.77 17.37
N ALA A 357 -18.61 -11.99 18.06
CA ALA A 357 -19.41 -13.21 17.95
C ALA A 357 -20.61 -12.95 17.04
N GLN A 358 -20.87 -13.85 16.10
CA GLN A 358 -21.89 -13.66 15.07
C GLN A 358 -22.70 -14.93 14.82
N GLN A 359 -24.00 -14.79 14.59
CA GLN A 359 -24.87 -15.90 14.19
C GLN A 359 -24.34 -16.59 12.93
N PHE A 360 -24.29 -17.92 12.93
CA PHE A 360 -23.96 -18.67 11.73
C PHE A 360 -25.18 -18.76 10.80
N LEU A 361 -25.04 -18.25 9.58
CA LEU A 361 -26.05 -18.38 8.52
C LEU A 361 -25.55 -19.37 7.45
N PRO A 362 -26.18 -20.55 7.30
CA PRO A 362 -25.83 -21.48 6.24
C PRO A 362 -26.23 -20.92 4.88
N THR A 363 -25.38 -21.11 3.87
CA THR A 363 -25.72 -20.83 2.48
C THR A 363 -24.91 -21.71 1.54
N THR A 364 -25.35 -21.82 0.30
CA THR A 364 -24.68 -22.58 -0.75
C THR A 364 -23.55 -21.80 -1.41
N PHE A 365 -23.63 -20.47 -1.40
CA PHE A 365 -22.62 -19.56 -1.91
C PHE A 365 -22.79 -18.16 -1.28
N ASP A 366 -21.73 -17.37 -1.29
CA ASP A 366 -21.76 -15.96 -0.92
C ASP A 366 -21.70 -15.08 -2.18
N TRP A 367 -22.56 -14.07 -2.24
CA TRP A 367 -22.45 -13.02 -3.25
C TRP A 367 -21.29 -12.10 -2.86
N ARG A 368 -20.40 -11.80 -3.81
CA ARG A 368 -19.48 -10.67 -3.70
C ARG A 368 -19.83 -9.65 -4.75
N ILE A 369 -20.12 -8.43 -4.31
CA ILE A 369 -20.38 -7.30 -5.19
C ILE A 369 -19.18 -6.37 -5.11
N GLY A 370 -18.47 -6.21 -6.23
CA GLY A 370 -17.42 -5.20 -6.34
C GLY A 370 -18.05 -3.82 -6.52
N VAL A 371 -17.65 -2.85 -5.72
CA VAL A 371 -18.12 -1.46 -5.76
C VAL A 371 -16.93 -0.54 -5.98
N LEU A 372 -17.04 0.41 -6.91
CA LEU A 372 -16.06 1.46 -7.16
C LEU A 372 -16.81 2.76 -7.48
N ASP A 373 -16.37 3.89 -6.95
CA ASP A 373 -17.00 5.19 -7.17
C ASP A 373 -18.51 5.13 -6.88
N GLN A 374 -18.88 4.42 -5.81
CA GLN A 374 -20.26 4.21 -5.36
C GLN A 374 -21.16 3.47 -6.35
N ARG A 375 -20.57 2.73 -7.30
CA ARG A 375 -21.28 1.92 -8.32
C ARG A 375 -20.80 0.48 -8.29
N ALA A 376 -21.71 -0.47 -8.45
CA ALA A 376 -21.33 -1.87 -8.61
C ALA A 376 -20.64 -2.09 -9.97
N ILE A 377 -19.50 -2.75 -9.96
CA ILE A 377 -18.65 -3.01 -11.14
C ILE A 377 -18.52 -4.50 -11.48
N PHE A 378 -18.76 -5.42 -10.54
CA PHE A 378 -18.88 -6.85 -10.81
C PHE A 378 -19.76 -7.54 -9.77
N ALA A 379 -20.27 -8.72 -10.10
CA ALA A 379 -21.00 -9.58 -9.18
C ALA A 379 -20.54 -11.04 -9.35
N CYS A 380 -20.08 -11.65 -8.26
CA CYS A 380 -19.57 -13.01 -8.24
C CYS A 380 -20.30 -13.85 -7.19
N GLN A 381 -20.48 -15.13 -7.50
CA GLN A 381 -20.89 -16.15 -6.55
C GLN A 381 -19.65 -16.94 -6.16
N TYR A 382 -19.27 -16.89 -4.88
CA TYR A 382 -18.23 -17.76 -4.34
C TYR A 382 -18.87 -18.92 -3.61
N TYR A 383 -18.65 -20.12 -4.13
CA TYR A 383 -19.13 -21.35 -3.51
C TYR A 383 -18.21 -21.72 -2.35
N MET A 384 -18.75 -22.45 -1.37
CA MET A 384 -17.94 -22.96 -0.26
C MET A 384 -16.93 -24.00 -0.76
N ALA A 385 -15.76 -24.09 -0.14
CA ALA A 385 -14.80 -25.13 -0.47
C ALA A 385 -15.40 -26.53 -0.16
N PRO A 386 -15.07 -27.58 -0.94
CA PRO A 386 -15.70 -28.90 -0.78
C PRO A 386 -15.58 -29.43 0.66
N GLY A 387 -16.73 -29.66 1.34
CA GLY A 387 -16.77 -30.12 2.73
C GLY A 387 -16.46 -29.04 3.79
N HIS A 388 -16.33 -27.78 3.39
CA HIS A 388 -16.01 -26.64 4.25
C HIS A 388 -17.17 -25.62 4.27
N TRP A 389 -17.22 -24.80 5.32
CA TRP A 389 -18.29 -23.78 5.49
C TRP A 389 -17.84 -22.36 5.10
N GLN A 390 -16.58 -22.21 4.69
CA GLN A 390 -16.00 -20.99 4.14
C GLN A 390 -15.60 -21.22 2.68
N ILE A 391 -15.45 -20.13 1.93
CA ILE A 391 -15.01 -20.13 0.53
C ILE A 391 -13.56 -20.62 0.33
N ILE A 392 -12.76 -20.64 1.41
CA ILE A 392 -11.37 -21.12 1.43
C ILE A 392 -11.22 -22.11 2.58
N GLN A 393 -10.54 -23.23 2.31
CA GLN A 393 -9.98 -24.11 3.33
C GLN A 393 -8.45 -24.04 3.23
N GLN A 394 -7.80 -23.36 4.18
CA GLN A 394 -6.33 -23.34 4.25
C GLN A 394 -5.84 -24.66 4.89
N GLU A 395 -5.06 -25.46 4.17
CA GLU A 395 -4.38 -26.63 4.72
C GLU A 395 -3.07 -26.22 5.43
N LYS A 396 -2.60 -27.04 6.39
CA LYS A 396 -1.41 -26.76 7.23
C LYS A 396 -0.10 -26.63 6.44
N ASP A 397 -0.08 -27.04 5.17
CA ASP A 397 1.08 -26.95 4.26
C ASP A 397 1.10 -25.66 3.42
N GLY A 398 0.17 -24.73 3.66
CA GLY A 398 0.06 -23.46 2.93
C GLY A 398 -0.70 -23.57 1.60
N ARG A 399 -1.21 -24.75 1.22
CA ARG A 399 -2.07 -24.90 0.05
C ARG A 399 -3.54 -24.72 0.47
N GLY A 400 -4.22 -23.73 -0.12
CA GLY A 400 -5.65 -23.52 0.09
C GLY A 400 -6.48 -24.24 -0.96
N ARG A 401 -7.56 -24.94 -0.56
CA ARG A 401 -8.63 -25.34 -1.48
C ARG A 401 -9.68 -24.24 -1.52
N TYR A 402 -9.83 -23.62 -2.69
CA TYR A 402 -10.85 -22.62 -2.95
C TYR A 402 -12.12 -23.30 -3.47
N GLY A 403 -13.28 -22.77 -3.08
CA GLY A 403 -14.53 -23.11 -3.77
C GLY A 403 -14.55 -22.58 -5.20
N LYS A 404 -15.49 -23.06 -6.01
CA LYS A 404 -15.70 -22.52 -7.36
C LYS A 404 -16.15 -21.06 -7.25
N SER A 405 -15.83 -20.26 -8.27
CA SER A 405 -16.42 -18.94 -8.47
C SER A 405 -17.27 -18.96 -9.75
N LYS A 406 -18.29 -18.11 -9.79
CA LYS A 406 -19.06 -17.84 -11.00
C LYS A 406 -19.39 -16.37 -11.06
N THR A 407 -18.95 -15.69 -12.11
CA THR A 407 -19.24 -14.27 -12.30
C THR A 407 -20.47 -14.11 -13.18
N ILE A 408 -21.32 -13.16 -12.83
CA ILE A 408 -22.52 -12.82 -13.60
C ILE A 408 -22.56 -11.31 -13.87
N PRO A 409 -23.28 -10.87 -14.92
CA PRO A 409 -23.57 -9.44 -15.09
C PRO A 409 -24.27 -8.88 -13.84
N VAL A 410 -23.85 -7.69 -13.41
CA VAL A 410 -24.40 -7.02 -12.22
C VAL A 410 -25.92 -6.83 -12.34
N GLU A 411 -26.40 -6.61 -13.57
CA GLU A 411 -27.82 -6.44 -13.90
C GLU A 411 -28.66 -7.70 -13.68
N LEU A 412 -28.02 -8.88 -13.70
CA LEU A 412 -28.64 -10.17 -13.44
C LEU A 412 -28.51 -10.60 -11.98
N ALA A 413 -27.68 -9.93 -11.18
CA ALA A 413 -27.58 -10.19 -9.76
C ALA A 413 -28.85 -9.68 -9.02
N PRO A 414 -29.22 -10.29 -7.88
CA PRO A 414 -30.37 -9.83 -7.11
C PRO A 414 -30.27 -8.35 -6.75
N ARG A 415 -31.23 -7.55 -7.20
CA ARG A 415 -31.23 -6.08 -6.99
C ARG A 415 -31.05 -5.70 -5.52
N LYS A 416 -31.64 -6.48 -4.60
CA LYS A 416 -31.50 -6.27 -3.15
C LYS A 416 -30.07 -6.46 -2.66
N ALA A 417 -29.35 -7.47 -3.15
CA ALA A 417 -27.95 -7.69 -2.82
C ALA A 417 -27.07 -6.53 -3.32
N VAL A 418 -27.25 -6.12 -4.58
CA VAL A 418 -26.49 -5.02 -5.18
C VAL A 418 -26.74 -3.69 -4.47
N GLN A 419 -28.01 -3.35 -4.17
CA GLN A 419 -28.35 -2.14 -3.44
C GLN A 419 -27.81 -2.14 -2.01
N MET A 420 -27.87 -3.27 -1.32
CA MET A 420 -27.30 -3.43 0.02
C MET A 420 -25.78 -3.23 0.00
N ALA A 421 -25.10 -3.82 -0.99
CA ALA A 421 -23.66 -3.70 -1.16
C ALA A 421 -23.23 -2.25 -1.41
N ILE A 422 -23.88 -1.55 -2.35
CA ILE A 422 -23.61 -0.14 -2.62
C ILE A 422 -23.87 0.71 -1.37
N LYS A 423 -25.00 0.48 -0.68
CA LYS A 423 -25.32 1.21 0.55
C LYS A 423 -24.24 1.02 1.62
N ALA A 424 -23.78 -0.21 1.84
CA ALA A 424 -22.75 -0.52 2.82
C ALA A 424 -21.40 0.10 2.46
N ALA A 425 -20.94 -0.05 1.22
CA ALA A 425 -19.69 0.53 0.72
C ALA A 425 -19.68 2.06 0.84
N ASN A 426 -20.80 2.72 0.52
CA ASN A 426 -20.92 4.18 0.58
C ASN A 426 -20.84 4.74 2.02
N LEU A 427 -21.04 3.91 3.06
CA LEU A 427 -20.80 4.32 4.45
C LEU A 427 -19.30 4.35 4.79
N ILE A 428 -18.49 3.63 4.03
CA ILE A 428 -17.02 3.61 4.17
C ILE A 428 -16.41 4.76 3.38
N GLY A 429 -16.73 4.86 2.08
CA GLY A 429 -16.18 5.86 1.19
C GLY A 429 -16.55 5.62 -0.27
N ASP A 430 -15.72 6.11 -1.19
CA ASP A 430 -15.92 5.99 -2.63
C ASP A 430 -14.84 5.14 -3.34
N GLY A 431 -13.97 4.47 -2.58
CA GLY A 431 -12.89 3.64 -3.08
C GLY A 431 -13.34 2.36 -3.78
N LEU A 432 -12.43 1.40 -3.90
CA LEU A 432 -12.72 0.05 -4.37
C LEU A 432 -13.11 -0.80 -3.16
N TYR A 433 -14.24 -1.51 -3.24
CA TYR A 433 -14.70 -2.37 -2.16
C TYR A 433 -15.24 -3.69 -2.70
N GLY A 434 -15.02 -4.79 -1.99
CA GLY A 434 -15.75 -6.04 -2.20
C GLY A 434 -16.70 -6.25 -1.05
N VAL A 435 -17.98 -6.39 -1.36
CA VAL A 435 -19.02 -6.50 -0.35
C VAL A 435 -19.65 -7.88 -0.41
N ASP A 436 -19.54 -8.60 0.71
CA ASP A 436 -20.04 -9.97 0.81
C ASP A 436 -21.45 -9.99 1.39
N VAL A 437 -22.35 -10.64 0.66
CA VAL A 437 -23.77 -10.72 0.99
C VAL A 437 -24.20 -12.18 0.95
N LYS A 438 -24.78 -12.65 2.04
CA LYS A 438 -25.46 -13.95 2.09
C LYS A 438 -26.87 -13.83 1.59
N GLU A 439 -27.31 -14.86 0.88
CA GLU A 439 -28.69 -15.09 0.52
C GLU A 439 -29.20 -16.36 1.22
N SER A 440 -30.35 -16.25 1.89
CA SER A 440 -31.07 -17.36 2.52
C SER A 440 -32.56 -17.06 2.53
N ASP A 441 -33.38 -17.97 1.99
CA ASP A 441 -34.84 -17.85 1.89
C ASP A 441 -35.32 -16.50 1.31
N GLY A 442 -34.60 -15.98 0.30
CA GLY A 442 -34.89 -14.70 -0.35
C GLY A 442 -34.57 -13.46 0.51
N LYS A 443 -33.97 -13.63 1.69
CA LYS A 443 -33.42 -12.57 2.53
C LYS A 443 -31.94 -12.40 2.24
N PHE A 444 -31.50 -11.14 2.25
CA PHE A 444 -30.12 -10.75 2.01
C PHE A 444 -29.54 -10.15 3.28
N THR A 445 -28.32 -10.56 3.59
CA THR A 445 -27.64 -10.17 4.82
C THR A 445 -26.18 -9.85 4.51
N LEU A 446 -25.74 -8.66 4.87
CA LEU A 446 -24.35 -8.21 4.71
C LEU A 446 -23.44 -8.97 5.69
N ILE A 447 -22.30 -9.46 5.20
CA ILE A 447 -21.32 -10.22 5.98
C ILE A 447 -20.08 -9.39 6.28
N GLU A 448 -19.49 -8.79 5.25
CA GLU A 448 -18.29 -7.96 5.37
C GLU A 448 -18.18 -6.96 4.21
N VAL A 449 -17.38 -5.92 4.45
CA VAL A 449 -16.95 -4.96 3.43
C VAL A 449 -15.42 -4.97 3.45
N ASN A 450 -14.81 -5.37 2.34
CA ASN A 450 -13.37 -5.46 2.17
C ASN A 450 -12.87 -4.25 1.37
N ASP A 451 -11.90 -3.52 1.89
CA ASP A 451 -11.21 -2.43 1.19
C ASP A 451 -10.35 -2.96 0.03
N ASN A 452 -9.74 -4.13 0.18
CA ASN A 452 -8.84 -4.67 -0.84
C ASN A 452 -9.39 -5.97 -1.47
N PRO A 453 -10.49 -5.92 -2.22
CA PRO A 453 -11.17 -7.11 -2.71
C PRO A 453 -10.36 -7.83 -3.80
N ASN A 454 -10.60 -9.13 -3.97
CA ASN A 454 -10.02 -9.88 -5.08
C ASN A 454 -10.46 -9.32 -6.44
N ILE A 455 -9.49 -9.19 -7.35
CA ILE A 455 -9.70 -8.97 -8.78
C ILE A 455 -8.66 -9.82 -9.50
N ASP A 456 -9.08 -11.01 -9.89
CA ASP A 456 -8.31 -12.04 -10.55
C ASP A 456 -8.73 -12.23 -12.00
N SER A 457 -7.73 -12.41 -12.86
CA SER A 457 -7.98 -12.80 -14.23
C SER A 457 -8.54 -14.21 -14.26
N GLY A 458 -9.71 -14.39 -14.87
CA GLY A 458 -10.45 -15.65 -14.94
C GLY A 458 -11.51 -15.84 -13.84
N CYS A 459 -11.68 -14.87 -12.94
CA CYS A 459 -12.73 -14.88 -11.92
C CYS A 459 -13.61 -13.64 -12.07
N GLU A 460 -13.31 -12.54 -11.37
CA GLU A 460 -14.17 -11.35 -11.32
C GLU A 460 -14.27 -10.63 -12.68
N ASP A 461 -13.29 -10.85 -13.55
CA ASP A 461 -13.26 -10.30 -14.91
C ASP A 461 -13.92 -11.18 -15.98
N GLU A 462 -14.56 -12.30 -15.64
CA GLU A 462 -15.10 -13.25 -16.64
C GLU A 462 -16.13 -12.58 -17.60
N ILE A 463 -16.94 -11.66 -17.06
CA ILE A 463 -17.99 -10.95 -17.80
C ILE A 463 -17.46 -9.67 -18.45
N LEU A 464 -16.88 -8.75 -17.67
CA LEU A 464 -16.42 -7.46 -18.18
C LEU A 464 -15.06 -7.54 -18.89
N ARG A 465 -14.25 -8.55 -18.61
CA ARG A 465 -12.90 -8.75 -19.16
C ARG A 465 -12.05 -7.49 -18.96
N ASP A 466 -11.37 -7.04 -20.01
CA ASP A 466 -10.51 -5.86 -20.03
C ASP A 466 -11.25 -4.58 -19.57
N GLU A 467 -12.58 -4.51 -19.70
CA GLU A 467 -13.39 -3.36 -19.28
C GLU A 467 -13.38 -3.16 -17.76
N LEU A 468 -13.27 -4.22 -16.96
CA LEU A 468 -13.20 -4.11 -15.50
C LEU A 468 -11.94 -3.33 -15.08
N TYR A 469 -10.80 -3.70 -15.64
CA TYR A 469 -9.51 -3.05 -15.40
C TYR A 469 -9.53 -1.61 -15.93
N ARG A 470 -10.13 -1.39 -17.11
CA ARG A 470 -10.27 -0.05 -17.71
C ARG A 470 -11.04 0.90 -16.79
N LYS A 471 -12.20 0.47 -16.24
CA LYS A 471 -13.00 1.26 -15.29
C LYS A 471 -12.22 1.68 -14.05
N ILE A 472 -11.42 0.78 -13.47
CA ILE A 472 -10.59 1.08 -12.30
C ILE A 472 -9.52 2.12 -12.64
N MET A 473 -8.86 1.97 -13.80
CA MET A 473 -7.85 2.94 -14.25
C MET A 473 -8.45 4.30 -14.63
N GLU A 474 -9.65 4.34 -15.20
CA GLU A 474 -10.40 5.58 -15.45
C GLU A 474 -10.73 6.33 -14.15
N SER A 475 -11.09 5.62 -13.08
CA SER A 475 -11.32 6.22 -11.76
C SER A 475 -10.05 6.90 -11.24
N PHE A 476 -8.89 6.23 -11.34
CA PHE A 476 -7.60 6.84 -11.00
C PHE A 476 -7.32 8.10 -11.83
N LEU A 477 -7.45 8.02 -13.15
CA LEU A 477 -7.20 9.17 -14.04
C LEU A 477 -8.07 10.36 -13.64
N LYS A 478 -9.38 10.14 -13.48
CA LYS A 478 -10.33 11.19 -13.09
C LYS A 478 -9.97 11.82 -11.75
N ARG A 479 -9.65 11.00 -10.73
CA ARG A 479 -9.25 11.47 -9.40
C ARG A 479 -7.95 12.29 -9.46
N ILE A 480 -6.96 11.85 -10.25
CA ILE A 480 -5.70 12.57 -10.41
C ILE A 480 -5.93 13.92 -11.09
N GLU A 481 -6.72 13.95 -12.17
CA GLU A 481 -7.06 15.19 -12.88
C GLU A 481 -7.80 16.19 -11.98
N GLN A 482 -8.77 15.72 -11.19
CA GLN A 482 -9.50 16.54 -10.24
C GLN A 482 -8.57 17.12 -9.17
N LYS A 483 -7.70 16.28 -8.59
CA LYS A 483 -6.76 16.71 -7.54
C LYS A 483 -5.75 17.73 -8.05
N LYS A 484 -5.21 17.54 -9.26
CA LYS A 484 -4.29 18.51 -9.88
C LYS A 484 -4.99 19.80 -10.32
N SER A 485 -6.27 19.73 -10.70
CA SER A 485 -7.04 20.93 -11.07
C SER A 485 -7.42 21.77 -9.84
N ALA A 486 -7.59 21.17 -8.67
CA ALA A 486 -7.90 21.88 -7.42
C ALA A 486 -6.71 22.61 -6.78
N ILE A 487 -5.48 22.36 -7.25
CA ILE A 487 -4.25 23.01 -6.80
C ILE A 487 -3.97 24.29 -7.61
N HIS A 488 -4.64 24.46 -8.75
CA HIS A 488 -4.64 25.68 -9.57
C HIS A 488 -5.89 26.50 -9.28
#